data_AF-A0A4Y9RMV1-F1
#
_entry.id   AF-A0A4Y9RMV1-F1
#
_cell.length_a   1.000
_cell.length_b   1.000
_cell.length_c   1.000
_cell.angle_alpha   90.00
_cell.angle_beta   90.00
_cell.angle_gamma   90.00
#
_symmetry.space_group_name_H-M   'P 1'
#
loop_
_entity.id
_entity.type
_entity.pdbx_description
1 polymer ?
#
loop_
_entity_poly.entity_id
_entity_poly.type
_entity_poly.pdbx_seq_one_letter_code
_entity_poly.pdbx_strand_id
1 'polypeptide(L)'
;MTLNTYIAMRTWAGLSPAGERKVITARIAAPVCDTEGRMSCLADPGFDEAPVSIFGEDSWQALELALRFCRDIARGKMQRGWQLRWPDTDELLASSDL
;
A
#
# COMPACT_ATOMS: atom_id res chain seq x y z
N MET A 1 -5.52 -4.56 22.54
CA MET A 1 -4.54 -4.34 21.45
C MET A 1 -5.00 -5.20 20.29
N THR A 2 -5.72 -4.63 19.34
CA THR A 2 -6.23 -5.36 18.17
C THR A 2 -5.04 -5.70 17.28
N LEU A 3 -4.79 -6.99 17.06
CA LEU A 3 -3.84 -7.44 16.06
C LEU A 3 -4.42 -7.06 14.70
N ASN A 4 -3.94 -5.98 14.10
CA ASN A 4 -4.25 -5.64 12.72
C ASN A 4 -3.66 -6.74 11.84
N THR A 5 -4.48 -7.72 11.51
CA THR A 5 -4.08 -8.82 10.63
C THR A 5 -4.09 -8.28 9.21
N TYR A 6 -2.91 -8.11 8.62
CA TYR A 6 -2.78 -7.77 7.22
C TYR A 6 -3.30 -8.94 6.38
N ILE A 7 -4.31 -8.67 5.53
CA ILE A 7 -4.96 -9.67 4.67
C ILE A 7 -4.46 -9.62 3.23
N ALA A 8 -3.79 -8.52 2.85
CA ALA A 8 -3.17 -8.36 1.56
C ALA A 8 -1.82 -7.65 1.71
N MET A 9 -0.84 -8.09 0.93
CA MET A 9 0.51 -7.54 0.93
C MET A 9 1.13 -7.62 -0.46
N ARG A 10 1.91 -6.61 -0.82
CA ARG A 10 2.72 -6.58 -2.03
C ARG A 10 4.10 -6.00 -1.71
N THR A 11 5.15 -6.68 -2.17
CA THR A 11 6.54 -6.27 -1.95
C THR A 11 7.22 -5.97 -3.27
N TRP A 12 8.03 -4.91 -3.30
CA TRP A 12 8.87 -4.51 -4.42
C TRP A 12 10.30 -4.23 -3.95
N ALA A 13 11.26 -4.41 -4.86
CA ALA A 13 12.58 -3.82 -4.71
C ALA A 13 12.53 -2.40 -5.30
N GLY A 14 12.78 -1.38 -4.48
CA GLY A 14 12.76 0.02 -4.87
C GLY A 14 14.16 0.62 -4.97
N LEU A 15 14.36 1.48 -5.95
CA LEU A 15 15.49 2.39 -6.05
C LEU A 15 14.97 3.83 -5.96
N SER A 16 15.42 4.57 -4.95
CA SER A 16 15.04 5.97 -4.76
C SER A 16 15.72 6.86 -5.80
N PRO A 17 15.21 8.09 -6.03
CA PRO A 17 15.85 9.07 -6.90
C PRO A 17 17.29 9.44 -6.49
N ALA A 18 17.63 9.24 -5.21
CA ALA A 18 18.97 9.44 -4.68
C ALA A 18 19.90 8.22 -4.88
N GLY A 19 19.40 7.13 -5.46
CA GLY A 19 20.15 5.90 -5.71
C GLY A 19 20.11 4.89 -4.55
N GLU A 20 19.29 5.12 -3.52
CA GLU A 20 19.19 4.21 -2.38
C GLU A 20 18.27 3.04 -2.70
N ARG A 21 18.72 1.82 -2.37
CA ARG A 21 17.92 0.60 -2.53
C ARG A 21 17.13 0.31 -1.27
N LYS A 22 15.85 -0.03 -1.45
CA LYS A 22 14.96 -0.33 -0.33
C LYS A 22 13.94 -1.41 -0.70
N VAL A 23 13.67 -2.32 0.24
CA VAL A 23 12.51 -3.21 0.14
C VAL A 23 11.27 -2.43 0.58
N ILE A 24 10.28 -2.36 -0.30
CA ILE A 24 9.05 -1.61 -0.08
C ILE A 24 7.92 -2.61 0.00
N THR A 25 7.12 -2.54 1.05
CA THR A 25 6.02 -3.47 1.27
C THR A 25 4.75 -2.69 1.55
N ALA A 26 3.82 -2.69 0.61
CA ALA A 26 2.47 -2.21 0.82
C ALA A 26 1.63 -3.31 1.49
N ARG A 27 0.81 -2.95 2.48
CA ARG A 27 -0.01 -3.88 3.27
C ARG A 27 -1.38 -3.28 3.56
N ILE A 28 -2.40 -4.14 3.61
CA ILE A 28 -3.76 -3.74 3.94
C ILE A 28 -4.31 -4.68 5.00
N ALA A 29 -4.79 -4.09 6.10
CA ALA A 29 -5.43 -4.82 7.20
C ALA A 29 -6.85 -5.23 6.83
N ALA A 30 -7.37 -6.27 7.50
CA ALA A 30 -8.78 -6.63 7.42
C ALA A 30 -9.68 -5.43 7.73
N PRO A 31 -10.84 -5.31 7.07
CA PRO A 31 -11.83 -4.30 7.45
C PRO A 31 -12.24 -4.45 8.92
N VAL A 32 -12.26 -3.35 9.65
CA VAL A 32 -12.68 -3.28 11.05
C VAL A 32 -13.76 -2.23 11.24
N CYS A 33 -14.74 -2.57 12.07
CA CYS A 33 -15.82 -1.68 12.46
C CYS A 33 -15.46 -1.02 13.78
N ASP A 34 -15.45 0.31 13.81
CA ASP A 34 -15.20 1.04 15.05
C ASP A 34 -16.45 1.10 15.93
N THR A 35 -16.34 1.75 17.09
CA THR A 35 -17.43 1.89 18.06
C THR A 35 -18.59 2.74 17.56
N GLU A 36 -18.40 3.52 16.50
CA GLU A 36 -19.43 4.36 15.86
C GLU A 36 -20.09 3.65 14.67
N GLY A 37 -19.70 2.40 14.37
CA GLY A 37 -20.22 1.65 13.24
C GLY A 37 -19.55 1.98 11.91
N ARG A 38 -18.45 2.76 11.91
CA ARG A 38 -17.74 3.13 10.68
C ARG A 38 -16.84 1.99 10.23
N MET A 39 -16.88 1.70 8.93
CA MET A 39 -16.03 0.68 8.32
C MET A 39 -14.73 1.27 7.83
N SER A 40 -13.60 0.66 8.21
CA SER A 40 -12.28 1.11 7.77
C SER A 40 -11.30 -0.03 7.53
N CYS A 41 -10.30 0.21 6.68
CA CYS A 41 -9.12 -0.62 6.50
C CYS A 41 -7.87 0.20 6.82
N LEU A 42 -6.92 -0.37 7.58
CA LEU A 42 -5.61 0.25 7.72
C LEU A 42 -4.75 -0.05 6.48
N ALA A 43 -4.34 0.98 5.76
CA ALA A 43 -3.50 0.90 4.57
C ALA A 43 -2.09 1.41 4.90
N ASP A 44 -1.09 0.54 4.78
CA ASP A 44 0.33 0.88 4.85
C ASP A 44 0.89 0.87 3.42
N PRO A 45 1.20 2.01 2.81
CA PRO A 45 1.70 2.04 1.44
C PRO A 45 3.21 1.70 1.35
N GLY A 46 3.91 1.57 2.48
CA GLY A 46 5.36 1.48 2.53
C GLY A 46 6.04 2.84 2.32
N PHE A 47 7.25 2.84 1.73
CA PHE A 47 8.04 4.07 1.44
C PHE A 47 8.33 4.97 2.65
N ASP A 48 8.40 4.40 3.86
CA ASP A 48 8.50 5.14 5.15
C ASP A 48 7.33 6.08 5.45
N GLU A 49 6.20 5.89 4.76
CA GLU A 49 4.97 6.60 5.09
C GLU A 49 4.28 5.95 6.28
N ALA A 50 3.57 6.75 7.07
CA ALA A 50 2.75 6.23 8.15
C ALA A 50 1.52 5.48 7.58
N PRO A 51 1.10 4.36 8.18
CA PRO A 51 -0.17 3.72 7.83
C PRO A 51 -1.36 4.65 8.05
N VAL A 52 -2.35 4.59 7.17
CA VAL A 52 -3.54 5.46 7.17
C VAL A 52 -4.80 4.61 7.23
N SER A 53 -5.74 4.97 8.12
CA SER A 53 -7.07 4.37 8.12
C SER A 53 -7.92 4.95 6.99
N ILE A 54 -8.37 4.09 6.08
CA ILE A 54 -9.22 4.45 4.96
C ILE A 54 -10.63 3.97 5.26
N PHE A 55 -11.58 4.91 5.29
CA PHE A 55 -12.98 4.66 5.63
C PHE A 55 -13.80 4.44 4.37
N GLY A 56 -14.81 3.56 4.47
CA GLY A 56 -15.82 3.34 3.44
C GLY A 56 -17.20 3.14 4.08
N GLU A 57 -18.23 3.20 3.24
CA GLU A 57 -19.62 2.94 3.59
C GLU A 57 -19.83 1.49 4.05
N ASP A 58 -19.04 0.55 3.50
CA ASP A 58 -19.03 -0.84 3.89
C ASP A 58 -17.60 -1.43 3.84
N SER A 59 -17.47 -2.68 4.27
CA SER A 59 -16.18 -3.39 4.29
C SER A 59 -15.53 -3.55 2.91
N TRP A 60 -16.33 -3.67 1.85
CA TRP A 60 -15.83 -3.85 0.49
C TRP A 60 -15.30 -2.53 -0.06
N GLN A 61 -16.05 -1.45 0.10
CA GLN A 61 -15.63 -0.13 -0.32
C GLN A 61 -14.39 0.33 0.45
N ALA A 62 -14.33 0.11 1.77
CA ALA A 62 -13.15 0.44 2.57
C ALA A 62 -11.89 -0.29 2.06
N LEU A 63 -12.03 -1.57 1.70
CA LEU A 63 -10.94 -2.37 1.14
C LEU A 63 -10.51 -1.87 -0.25
N GLU A 64 -11.47 -1.58 -1.13
CA GLU A 64 -11.18 -1.05 -2.48
C GLU A 64 -10.47 0.30 -2.41
N LEU A 65 -10.94 1.21 -1.55
CA LEU A 65 -10.32 2.52 -1.34
C LEU A 65 -8.92 2.37 -0.75
N ALA A 66 -8.69 1.46 0.18
CA ALA A 66 -7.37 1.15 0.72
C ALA A 66 -6.40 0.63 -0.36
N LEU A 67 -6.86 -0.27 -1.23
CA LEU A 67 -6.08 -0.77 -2.37
C LEU A 67 -5.71 0.38 -3.33
N ARG A 68 -6.70 1.20 -3.70
CA ARG A 68 -6.47 2.37 -4.56
C ARG A 68 -5.49 3.35 -3.93
N PHE A 69 -5.61 3.63 -2.64
CA PHE A 69 -4.69 4.50 -1.91
C PHE A 69 -3.24 4.01 -2.02
N CYS A 70 -2.95 2.74 -1.67
CA CYS A 70 -1.60 2.19 -1.79
C CYS A 70 -1.06 2.25 -3.22
N ARG A 71 -1.91 1.91 -4.21
CA ARG A 71 -1.56 1.97 -5.64
C ARG A 71 -1.21 3.40 -6.07
N ASP A 72 -2.01 4.37 -5.69
CA ASP A 72 -1.84 5.76 -6.10
C ASP A 72 -0.60 6.39 -5.44
N ILE A 73 -0.28 6.02 -4.19
CA ILE A 73 1.01 6.37 -3.56
C ILE A 73 2.18 5.78 -4.34
N ALA A 74 2.14 4.48 -4.67
CA ALA A 74 3.22 3.85 -5.43
C ALA A 74 3.41 4.51 -6.81
N ARG A 75 2.32 4.78 -7.55
CA ARG A 75 2.35 5.51 -8.82
C ARG A 75 2.93 6.92 -8.64
N GLY A 76 2.53 7.64 -7.61
CA GLY A 76 3.05 8.96 -7.29
C GLY A 76 4.57 8.94 -6.98
N LYS A 77 5.06 7.91 -6.28
CA LYS A 77 6.50 7.73 -6.04
C LYS A 77 7.25 7.44 -7.35
N MET A 78 6.71 6.59 -8.22
CA MET A 78 7.30 6.33 -9.56
C MET A 78 7.38 7.60 -10.41
N GLN A 79 6.33 8.42 -10.41
CA GLN A 79 6.33 9.72 -11.11
C GLN A 79 7.38 10.70 -10.56
N ARG A 80 7.78 10.55 -9.29
CA ARG A 80 8.85 11.33 -8.64
C ARG A 80 10.23 10.71 -8.80
N GLY A 81 10.39 9.72 -9.68
CA GLY A 81 11.68 9.13 -10.04
C GLY A 81 12.06 7.86 -9.29
N TRP A 82 11.16 7.30 -8.47
CA TRP A 82 11.39 5.96 -7.94
C TRP A 82 11.32 4.91 -9.04
N GLN A 83 12.19 3.91 -8.98
CA GLN A 83 12.09 2.72 -9.82
C GLN A 83 11.68 1.55 -8.93
N LEU A 84 10.53 0.95 -9.24
CA LEU A 84 10.06 -0.26 -8.58
C LEU A 84 10.38 -1.46 -9.45
N ARG A 85 10.74 -2.58 -8.82
CA ARG A 85 11.07 -3.83 -9.48
C ARG A 85 10.40 -5.01 -8.79
N TRP A 86 10.09 -6.03 -9.58
CA TRP A 86 9.63 -7.29 -9.03
C TRP A 86 10.77 -7.96 -8.25
N PRO A 87 10.53 -8.42 -7.01
CA PRO A 87 11.59 -8.95 -6.16
C PRO A 87 12.22 -10.24 -6.71
N ASP A 88 11.45 -11.02 -7.48
CA ASP A 88 11.89 -12.33 -7.98
C ASP A 88 12.61 -12.26 -9.32
N THR A 89 12.26 -11.30 -10.18
CA THR A 89 12.81 -11.18 -11.55
C THR A 89 13.76 -10.01 -11.73
N ASP A 90 13.80 -9.07 -10.78
CA ASP A 90 14.50 -7.77 -10.89
C ASP A 90 14.06 -6.94 -12.12
N GLU A 91 12.94 -7.31 -12.75
CA GLU A 91 12.35 -6.58 -13.86
C GLU A 91 11.70 -5.29 -13.35
N LEU A 92 11.82 -4.22 -14.16
CA LEU A 92 11.15 -2.95 -13.90
C LEU A 92 9.63 -3.15 -13.91
N LEU A 93 8.99 -2.72 -12.83
CA LEU A 93 7.54 -2.70 -12.70
C LEU A 93 6.97 -1.59 -13.59
N ALA A 94 6.10 -1.93 -14.54
CA ALA A 94 5.37 -0.92 -15.28
C ALA A 94 4.28 -0.30 -14.41
N SER A 95 3.99 0.99 -14.59
CA SER A 95 2.94 1.67 -13.82
C SER A 95 1.53 1.11 -14.10
N SER A 96 1.36 0.41 -15.23
CA SER A 96 0.15 -0.34 -15.60
C SER A 96 -0.06 -1.61 -14.76
N ASP A 97 1.01 -2.15 -14.17
CA ASP A 97 0.99 -3.39 -13.40
C ASP A 97 0.66 -3.14 -11.92
N LEU A 98 0.46 -1.86 -11.57
CA LEU A 98 -0.04 -1.36 -10.29
C LEU A 98 -1.57 -1.26 -10.29
#